data_AF-A0A2V6RCL9-F1
#
_entry.id   AF-A0A2V6RCL9-F1
#
_cell.length_a   1.000
_cell.length_b   1.000
_cell.length_c   1.000
_cell.angle_alpha   90.00
_cell.angle_beta   90.00
_cell.angle_gamma   90.00
#
_symmetry.space_group_name_H-M   'P 1'
#
loop_
_entity.id
_entity.type
_entity.pdbx_description
1 polymer ?
#
loop_
_entity_poly.entity_id
_entity_poly.type
_entity_poly.pdbx_seq_one_letter_code
_entity_poly.pdbx_strand_id
1 'polypeptide(L)'
;MREQLSGLLDGIHPKGQSGDRYTWFICRGRDVKVTENAVRLVIRKLAPRPDRRWAVIIDGQEFRPKQTLAKAAALDRHSFSTLTACRGLNELGFDITYKGGPV
;
A
#
# COMPACT_ATOMS: atom_id res chain seq x y z
N MET A 1 -25.72 -7.97 32.05
CA MET A 1 -26.19 -7.74 30.66
C MET A 1 -25.28 -6.68 30.03
N ARG A 2 -24.87 -6.92 28.77
CA ARG A 2 -23.92 -6.15 27.93
C ARG A 2 -22.46 -6.58 28.02
N GLU A 3 -22.20 -7.73 27.42
CA GLU A 3 -20.97 -8.01 26.68
C GLU A 3 -20.96 -7.11 25.43
N GLN A 4 -19.92 -6.30 25.24
CA GLN A 4 -19.63 -5.66 23.95
C GLN A 4 -18.34 -6.25 23.42
N LEU A 5 -18.53 -7.21 22.52
CA LEU A 5 -17.51 -7.80 21.67
C LEU A 5 -16.94 -6.70 20.75
N SER A 6 -15.73 -6.26 21.06
CA SER A 6 -14.86 -5.57 20.11
C SER A 6 -14.59 -6.52 18.94
N GLY A 7 -15.32 -6.32 17.84
CA GLY A 7 -15.13 -6.99 16.56
C GLY A 7 -13.76 -6.69 15.98
N LEU A 8 -12.80 -7.51 16.36
CA LEU A 8 -11.47 -7.63 15.79
C LEU A 8 -11.61 -8.21 14.36
N LEU A 9 -11.00 -7.54 13.38
CA LEU A 9 -10.65 -8.05 12.04
C LEU A 9 -11.81 -8.38 11.08
N ASP A 10 -12.39 -7.36 10.42
CA ASP A 10 -13.10 -7.59 9.14
C ASP A 10 -12.08 -7.74 8.00
N GLY A 11 -11.45 -8.91 7.96
CA GLY A 11 -10.56 -9.38 6.91
C GLY A 11 -11.33 -10.09 5.79
N ILE A 12 -12.36 -9.46 5.21
CA ILE A 12 -13.03 -9.94 3.99
C ILE A 12 -13.37 -8.74 3.11
N HIS A 13 -12.46 -8.33 2.23
CA HIS A 13 -12.84 -7.43 1.12
C HIS A 13 -13.46 -8.29 0.00
N PRO A 14 -14.75 -8.16 -0.33
CA PRO A 14 -15.41 -9.00 -1.32
C PRO A 14 -14.76 -8.83 -2.69
N LYS A 15 -14.30 -9.94 -3.27
CA LYS A 15 -14.00 -10.06 -4.70
C LYS A 15 -15.29 -9.80 -5.47
N GLY A 16 -15.41 -8.62 -6.08
CA GLY A 16 -16.39 -8.36 -7.13
C GLY A 16 -17.34 -7.20 -6.85
N GLN A 17 -16.89 -5.98 -7.13
CA GLN A 17 -17.73 -4.94 -7.72
C GLN A 17 -16.81 -3.83 -8.26
N SER A 18 -17.25 -3.18 -9.34
CA SER A 18 -16.55 -2.13 -10.09
C SER A 18 -16.35 -0.83 -9.28
N GLY A 19 -15.61 -0.93 -8.17
CA GLY A 19 -15.25 0.17 -7.27
C GLY A 19 -13.74 0.20 -7.07
N ASP A 20 -13.18 1.41 -6.95
CA ASP A 20 -11.76 1.65 -6.70
C ASP A 20 -11.30 0.89 -5.44
N ARG A 21 -10.37 -0.07 -5.59
CA ARG A 21 -9.84 -0.84 -4.45
C ARG A 21 -9.21 0.12 -3.46
N TYR A 22 -9.40 -0.14 -2.17
CA TYR A 22 -8.77 0.64 -1.12
C TYR A 22 -8.23 -0.24 -0.01
N THR A 23 -7.21 0.27 0.67
CA THR A 23 -6.67 -0.30 1.91
C THR A 23 -6.62 0.80 2.97
N TRP A 24 -6.58 0.38 4.23
CA TRP A 24 -6.37 1.24 5.39
C TRP A 24 -5.09 0.82 6.09
N PHE A 25 -4.30 1.80 6.52
CA PHE A 25 -3.20 1.53 7.44
C PHE A 25 -3.07 2.65 8.47
N ILE A 26 -2.55 2.28 9.65
CA ILE A 26 -2.32 3.23 10.73
C ILE A 26 -0.98 3.93 10.50
N CYS A 27 -1.01 5.26 10.48
CA CYS A 27 0.18 6.09 10.43
C CYS A 27 0.10 7.17 11.51
N ARG A 28 1.09 7.21 12.43
CA ARG A 28 1.12 8.16 13.57
C ARG A 28 -0.20 8.20 14.37
N GLY A 29 -0.82 7.05 14.58
CA GLY A 29 -2.08 6.92 15.32
C GLY A 29 -3.34 7.39 14.56
N ARG A 30 -3.25 7.56 13.24
CA ARG A 30 -4.41 7.88 12.39
C ARG A 30 -4.61 6.81 11.32
N ASP A 31 -5.86 6.47 11.06
CA ASP A 31 -6.25 5.63 9.93
C ASP A 31 -6.12 6.41 8.62
N VAL A 32 -5.33 5.88 7.70
CA VAL A 32 -5.09 6.49 6.40
C VAL A 32 -5.65 5.58 5.32
N LYS A 33 -6.63 6.11 4.57
CA LYS A 33 -7.19 5.46 3.39
C LYS A 33 -6.28 5.70 2.20
N VAL A 34 -5.91 4.63 1.51
CA VAL A 34 -5.27 4.73 0.18
C VAL A 34 -6.07 3.91 -0.80
N THR A 35 -6.21 4.44 -2.01
CA THR A 35 -6.92 3.75 -3.08
C THR A 35 -6.00 3.41 -4.25
N GLU A 36 -6.39 2.41 -5.03
CA GLU A 36 -5.66 1.98 -6.23
C GLU A 36 -5.54 3.13 -7.23
N ASN A 37 -6.62 3.87 -7.47
CA ASN A 37 -6.61 5.01 -8.37
C ASN A 37 -5.67 6.12 -7.89
N ALA A 38 -5.61 6.39 -6.58
CA ALA A 38 -4.63 7.33 -6.02
C ALA A 38 -3.19 6.88 -6.32
N VAL A 39 -2.89 5.58 -6.18
CA VAL A 39 -1.58 5.01 -6.55
C VAL A 39 -1.31 5.18 -8.05
N ARG A 40 -2.27 4.85 -8.91
CA ARG A 40 -2.15 5.02 -10.38
C ARG A 40 -1.95 6.48 -10.80
N LEU A 41 -2.57 7.43 -10.12
CA LEU A 41 -2.39 8.86 -10.39
C LEU A 41 -1.00 9.35 -10.00
N VAL A 42 -0.45 8.89 -8.86
CA VAL A 42 0.87 9.35 -8.42
C VAL A 42 2.01 8.77 -9.25
N ILE A 43 1.88 7.53 -9.75
CA ILE A 43 2.93 6.95 -10.61
C ILE A 43 3.11 7.72 -11.92
N ARG A 44 2.05 8.33 -12.47
CA ARG A 44 2.14 9.19 -13.67
C ARG A 44 3.07 10.39 -13.48
N LYS A 45 3.27 10.81 -12.23
CA LYS A 45 4.15 11.93 -11.84
C LYS A 45 5.42 11.46 -11.13
N LEU A 46 5.62 10.15 -11.01
CA LEU A 46 6.75 9.57 -10.30
C LEU A 46 7.72 8.98 -11.31
N ALA A 47 9.00 9.33 -11.20
CA ALA A 47 10.01 8.68 -12.00
C ALA A 47 10.17 7.21 -11.54
N PRO A 48 10.10 6.23 -12.45
CA PRO A 48 10.39 4.84 -12.12
C PRO A 48 11.83 4.75 -11.61
N ARG A 49 11.96 4.22 -10.40
CA ARG A 49 13.24 4.02 -9.73
C ARG A 49 13.12 2.75 -8.92
N PRO A 50 13.73 1.63 -9.35
CA PRO A 50 13.80 0.46 -8.49
C PRO A 50 14.58 0.83 -7.22
N ASP A 51 14.10 0.34 -6.07
CA ASP A 51 14.93 0.32 -4.86
C ASP A 51 15.86 -0.91 -4.93
N ARG A 52 16.90 -0.95 -4.09
CA ARG A 52 17.90 -2.04 -4.14
C ARG A 52 17.35 -3.39 -3.67
N ARG A 53 16.26 -3.39 -2.89
CA ARG A 53 15.73 -4.61 -2.26
C ARG A 53 14.25 -4.86 -2.52
N TRP A 54 13.41 -3.82 -2.54
CA TRP A 54 11.96 -3.96 -2.72
C TRP A 54 11.47 -3.07 -3.86
N ALA A 55 10.72 -3.62 -4.79
CA ALA A 55 10.06 -2.86 -5.85
C ALA A 55 8.58 -3.22 -5.94
N VAL A 56 7.75 -2.23 -6.29
CA VAL A 56 6.36 -2.44 -6.68
C VAL A 56 6.28 -2.34 -8.20
N ILE A 57 5.67 -3.34 -8.83
CA ILE A 57 5.50 -3.39 -10.28
C ILE A 57 4.12 -2.83 -10.62
N ILE A 58 4.10 -1.73 -11.36
CA ILE A 58 2.86 -1.07 -11.79
C ILE A 58 3.03 -0.70 -13.26
N ASP A 59 2.12 -1.17 -14.12
CA ASP A 59 2.19 -0.94 -15.56
C ASP A 59 3.53 -1.43 -16.19
N GLY A 60 4.05 -2.56 -15.70
CA GLY A 60 5.34 -3.11 -16.13
C GLY A 60 6.57 -2.32 -15.67
N GLN A 61 6.38 -1.24 -14.92
CA GLN A 61 7.46 -0.40 -14.40
C GLN A 61 7.69 -0.62 -12.91
N GLU A 62 8.95 -0.46 -12.49
CA GLU A 62 9.36 -0.66 -11.11
C GLU A 62 9.47 0.66 -10.35
N PHE A 63 8.71 0.75 -9.26
CA PHE A 63 8.73 1.91 -8.37
C PHE A 63 9.17 1.52 -6.96
N ARG A 64 9.61 2.50 -6.18
CA ARG A 64 9.92 2.29 -4.76
C ARG A 64 8.62 2.21 -3.96
N PRO A 65 8.31 1.08 -3.30
CA PRO A 65 7.05 0.90 -2.58
C PRO A 65 6.78 2.02 -1.58
N LYS A 66 7.82 2.38 -0.82
CA LYS A 66 7.75 3.41 0.22
C LYS A 66 7.47 4.80 -0.33
N GLN A 67 8.02 5.14 -1.50
CA GLN A 67 7.78 6.43 -2.14
C GLN A 67 6.39 6.47 -2.79
N THR A 68 6.00 5.38 -3.46
CA THR A 68 4.70 5.24 -4.11
C THR A 68 3.57 5.40 -3.10
N LEU A 69 3.60 4.64 -2.00
CA LEU A 69 2.57 4.75 -0.96
C LEU A 69 2.57 6.12 -0.30
N ALA A 70 3.73 6.71 -0.02
CA ALA A 70 3.83 8.02 0.64
C ALA A 70 3.14 9.10 -0.20
N LYS A 71 3.41 9.11 -1.51
CA LYS A 71 2.74 10.04 -2.42
C LYS A 71 1.25 9.78 -2.53
N ALA A 72 0.84 8.51 -2.65
CA ALA A 72 -0.58 8.15 -2.76
C ALA A 72 -1.37 8.52 -1.50
N ALA A 73 -0.74 8.40 -0.32
CA ALA A 73 -1.31 8.75 0.97
C ALA A 73 -1.16 10.23 1.36
N ALA A 74 -0.48 11.05 0.54
CA ALA A 74 -0.07 12.41 0.88
C ALA A 74 0.67 12.51 2.23
N LEU A 75 1.49 11.49 2.54
CA LEU A 75 2.28 11.40 3.77
C LEU A 75 3.77 11.57 3.51
N ASP A 76 4.51 11.91 4.56
CA ASP A 76 5.97 11.86 4.51
C ASP A 76 6.46 10.39 4.52
N ARG A 77 7.47 10.10 3.70
CA ARG A 77 8.03 8.75 3.55
C ARG A 77 8.61 8.19 4.85
N HIS A 78 9.03 9.02 5.81
CA HIS A 78 9.56 8.56 7.10
C HIS A 78 8.46 8.17 8.09
N SER A 79 7.19 8.34 7.72
CA SER A 79 6.05 8.07 8.61
C SER A 79 5.70 6.57 8.73
N PHE A 80 6.25 5.71 7.89
CA PHE A 80 6.02 4.27 7.93
C PHE A 80 7.21 3.47 7.38
N SER A 81 7.22 2.16 7.65
CA SER A 81 8.27 1.23 7.22
C SER A 81 8.10 0.78 5.78
N THR A 82 9.17 0.32 5.13
CA THR A 82 9.09 -0.24 3.77
C THR A 82 8.16 -1.45 3.71
N LEU A 83 8.15 -2.29 4.75
CA LEU A 83 7.24 -3.43 4.86
C LEU A 83 5.76 -3.01 4.92
N THR A 84 5.44 -1.94 5.65
CA THR A 84 4.09 -1.35 5.66
C THR A 84 3.69 -0.90 4.25
N ALA A 85 4.64 -0.30 3.52
CA ALA A 85 4.40 0.12 2.16
C ALA A 85 4.14 -1.05 1.21
N CYS A 86 4.97 -2.10 1.29
CA CYS A 86 4.79 -3.33 0.53
C CYS A 86 3.44 -3.98 0.83
N ARG A 87 3.08 -4.11 2.11
CA ARG A 87 1.80 -4.69 2.52
C ARG A 87 0.61 -3.90 1.98
N GLY A 88 0.58 -2.58 2.19
CA GLY A 88 -0.53 -1.75 1.72
C GLY A 88 -0.68 -1.78 0.20
N LEU A 89 0.43 -1.75 -0.55
CA LEU A 89 0.39 -1.86 -2.00
C LEU A 89 -0.02 -3.26 -2.47
N ASN A 90 0.39 -4.32 -1.78
CA ASN A 90 -0.04 -5.68 -2.07
C ASN A 90 -1.54 -5.90 -1.77
N GLU A 91 -2.06 -5.32 -0.69
CA GLU A 91 -3.50 -5.33 -0.35
C GLU A 91 -4.36 -4.61 -1.40
N LEU A 92 -3.80 -3.58 -2.07
CA LEU A 92 -4.44 -2.94 -3.23
C LEU A 92 -4.39 -3.81 -4.51
N GLY A 93 -3.60 -4.89 -4.50
CA GLY A 93 -3.42 -5.82 -5.61
C GLY A 93 -2.28 -5.46 -6.55
N PHE A 94 -1.32 -4.64 -6.12
CA PHE A 94 -0.07 -4.44 -6.87
C PHE A 94 0.93 -5.55 -6.57
N ASP A 95 1.73 -5.89 -7.58
CA ASP A 95 2.78 -6.90 -7.45
C ASP A 95 4.01 -6.31 -6.75
N ILE A 96 4.54 -7.06 -5.78
CA ILE A 96 5.71 -6.65 -4.99
C ILE A 96 6.81 -7.67 -5.23
N THR A 97 7.97 -7.20 -5.67
CA THR A 97 9.15 -8.02 -5.85
C THR A 97 10.22 -7.68 -4.81
N TYR A 98 10.87 -8.72 -4.30
CA TYR A 98 12.06 -8.62 -3.46
C TYR A 98 13.29 -9.05 -4.27
N LYS A 99 14.25 -8.15 -4.41
CA LYS A 99 15.51 -8.35 -5.16
C LYS A 99 16.74 -8.51 -4.27
N GLY A 100 16.57 -8.47 -2.94
CA GLY A 100 17.66 -8.88 -2.05
C GLY A 100 17.83 -10.38 -2.19
N GLY A 101 19.06 -10.86 -2.38
CA GLY A 101 19.35 -12.30 -2.41
C GLY A 101 18.88 -13.01 -1.13
N PRO A 102 18.99 -14.36 -1.08
CA PRO A 102 18.65 -15.12 0.13
C PRO A 102 19.40 -14.51 1.33
N VAL A 103 18.64 -14.29 2.41
CA VAL A 103 19.16 -13.84 3.70
C VAL A 103 20.08 -14.88 4.32
#